data_AF-A0A5Q5BSU8-F1
#
_entry.id   AF-A0A5Q5BSU8-F1
#
_cell.length_a   1.000
_cell.length_b   1.000
_cell.length_c   1.000
_cell.angle_alpha   90.00
_cell.angle_beta   90.00
_cell.angle_gamma   90.00
#
_symmetry.space_group_name_H-M   'P 1'
#
loop_
_entity.id
_entity.type
_entity.pdbx_description
1 polymer ?
#
loop_
_entity_poly.entity_id
_entity_poly.type
_entity_poly.pdbx_seq_one_letter_code
_entity_poly.pdbx_strand_id
1 'polypeptide(L)'
;MRTPHLLASACTTSNPADRYHQAELAVWDELVRSLAEYPRVWRSPEEGAMVLAEEVDELWDEIRRNRVGLARAEAVQVGAVALRFIADLYEFGAAAQDRCRVAAAEQHDAVAAVGPRGRSVASSHEAFGFLRREFDALWSAIRFDEPARPAAARVAAMAVRFIAETASAAPRSEVAAQ
;
A
#
# COMPACT_ATOMS: atom_id res chain seq x y z
N MET A 1 39.87 13.91 28.59
CA MET A 1 39.16 14.42 27.41
C MET A 1 39.10 13.29 26.38
N ARG A 2 37.95 12.64 26.21
CA ARG A 2 37.71 11.58 25.22
C ARG A 2 36.77 12.13 24.15
N THR A 3 37.19 12.05 22.91
CA THR A 3 36.54 12.57 21.71
C THR A 3 35.25 11.80 21.42
N PRO A 4 34.09 12.47 21.20
CA PRO A 4 32.85 11.83 20.79
C PRO A 4 32.76 11.84 19.25
N HIS A 5 33.16 10.76 18.59
CA HIS A 5 32.97 10.61 17.14
C HIS A 5 32.24 9.31 16.74
N LEU A 6 31.54 8.66 17.66
CA LEU A 6 30.79 7.41 17.39
C LEU A 6 29.27 7.56 17.41
N LEU A 7 28.73 8.73 17.08
CA LEU A 7 27.26 8.93 16.97
C LEU A 7 26.87 9.81 15.77
N ALA A 8 27.58 9.67 14.64
CA ALA A 8 27.24 10.42 13.43
C ALA A 8 27.42 9.57 12.18
N SER A 9 26.62 8.50 12.03
CA SER A 9 26.26 7.94 10.72
C SER A 9 25.14 6.89 10.79
N ALA A 10 24.06 7.16 11.54
CA ALA A 10 22.82 6.35 11.46
C ALA A 10 21.72 7.04 10.63
N CYS A 11 22.05 8.14 9.96
CA CYS A 11 21.14 8.90 9.11
C CYS A 11 21.65 8.89 7.66
N THR A 12 21.63 7.73 7.02
CA THR A 12 21.81 7.63 5.57
C THR A 12 20.75 6.71 5.01
N THR A 13 19.64 7.33 4.60
CA THR A 13 18.84 6.93 3.43
C THR A 13 18.73 5.43 3.17
N SER A 14 17.72 4.78 3.74
CA SER A 14 17.26 3.46 3.28
C SER A 14 17.10 3.50 1.75
N ASN A 15 17.80 2.60 1.05
CA ASN A 15 17.73 2.45 -0.40
C ASN A 15 16.24 2.41 -0.84
N PRO A 16 15.82 3.08 -1.93
CA PRO A 16 14.47 2.96 -2.44
C PRO A 16 13.97 1.50 -2.45
N ALA A 17 14.76 0.56 -2.95
CA ALA A 17 14.40 -0.86 -2.97
C ALA A 17 14.07 -1.40 -1.56
N ASP A 18 14.84 -1.03 -0.54
CA ASP A 18 14.58 -1.43 0.85
C ASP A 18 13.25 -0.86 1.35
N ARG A 19 12.91 0.38 1.01
CA ARG A 19 11.62 0.99 1.43
C ARG A 19 10.42 0.30 0.79
N TYR A 20 10.53 -0.07 -0.47
CA TYR A 20 9.49 -0.84 -1.17
C TYR A 20 9.35 -2.23 -0.55
N HIS A 21 10.46 -2.93 -0.32
CA HIS A 21 10.44 -4.23 0.33
C HIS A 21 9.83 -4.19 1.73
N GLN A 22 10.17 -3.18 2.54
CA GLN A 22 9.57 -2.99 3.87
C GLN A 22 8.07 -2.68 3.80
N ALA A 23 7.61 -1.94 2.78
CA ALA A 23 6.19 -1.70 2.56
C ALA A 23 5.44 -3.00 2.17
N GLU A 24 6.02 -3.84 1.33
CA GLU A 24 5.47 -5.16 0.98
C GLU A 24 5.38 -6.07 2.20
N LEU A 25 6.42 -6.11 3.04
CA LEU A 25 6.40 -6.86 4.30
C LEU A 25 5.29 -6.38 5.24
N ALA A 26 5.12 -5.06 5.39
CA ALA A 26 4.06 -4.51 6.24
C ALA A 26 2.66 -4.89 5.74
N VAL A 27 2.43 -4.84 4.42
CA VAL A 27 1.18 -5.29 3.79
C VAL A 27 0.97 -6.80 3.99
N TRP A 28 2.04 -7.60 3.88
CA TRP A 28 1.97 -9.04 4.11
C TRP A 28 1.62 -9.39 5.56
N ASP A 29 2.24 -8.74 6.53
CA ASP A 29 1.97 -8.97 7.95
C ASP A 29 0.52 -8.61 8.30
N GLU A 30 0.01 -7.51 7.74
CA GLU A 30 -1.39 -7.11 7.86
C GLU A 30 -2.34 -8.11 7.21
N LEU A 31 -2.01 -8.61 6.01
CA LEU A 31 -2.78 -9.66 5.35
C LEU A 31 -2.90 -10.92 6.22
N VAL A 32 -1.78 -11.37 6.80
CA VAL A 32 -1.75 -12.52 7.71
C VAL A 32 -2.60 -12.26 8.96
N ARG A 33 -2.52 -11.06 9.54
CA ARG A 33 -3.36 -10.65 10.67
C ARG A 33 -4.85 -10.68 10.30
N SER A 34 -5.22 -10.07 9.17
CA SER A 34 -6.60 -10.00 8.67
C SER A 34 -7.20 -11.38 8.42
N LEU A 35 -6.42 -12.33 7.90
CA LEU A 35 -6.87 -13.72 7.72
C LEU A 35 -7.13 -14.44 9.04
N ALA A 36 -6.34 -14.16 10.08
CA ALA A 36 -6.52 -14.76 11.40
C ALA A 36 -7.76 -14.18 12.10
N GLU A 37 -7.98 -12.88 11.99
CA GLU A 37 -9.09 -12.15 12.61
C GLU A 37 -10.42 -12.38 11.87
N TYR A 38 -10.37 -12.43 10.54
CA TYR A 38 -11.53 -12.54 9.66
C TYR A 38 -11.36 -13.72 8.68
N PRO A 39 -11.45 -14.99 9.16
CA PRO A 39 -11.12 -16.18 8.37
C PRO A 39 -12.12 -16.51 7.26
N ARG A 40 -13.27 -15.83 7.23
CA ARG A 40 -14.29 -16.04 6.21
C ARG A 40 -13.83 -15.40 4.89
N VAL A 41 -13.87 -16.18 3.82
CA VAL A 41 -13.68 -15.67 2.45
C VAL A 41 -14.88 -14.82 2.01
N TRP A 42 -14.62 -13.80 1.19
CA TRP A 42 -15.69 -13.00 0.59
C TRP A 42 -16.50 -13.80 -0.42
N ARG A 43 -17.77 -13.44 -0.55
CA ARG A 43 -18.75 -14.13 -1.38
C ARG A 43 -19.00 -13.44 -2.72
N SER A 44 -18.65 -12.16 -2.83
CA SER A 44 -18.76 -11.42 -4.07
C SER A 44 -17.68 -10.33 -4.21
N PRO A 45 -17.38 -9.90 -5.45
CA PRO A 45 -16.54 -8.73 -5.71
C PRO A 45 -17.06 -7.45 -5.05
N GLU A 46 -18.37 -7.22 -5.01
CA GLU A 46 -18.95 -6.03 -4.38
C GLU A 46 -18.69 -6.02 -2.88
N GLU A 47 -18.80 -7.16 -2.20
CA GLU A 47 -18.46 -7.28 -0.79
C GLU A 47 -17.01 -6.90 -0.54
N GLY A 48 -16.07 -7.50 -1.28
CA GLY A 48 -14.65 -7.21 -1.13
C GLY A 48 -14.29 -5.77 -1.47
N ALA A 49 -14.92 -5.20 -2.50
CA ALA A 49 -14.67 -3.83 -2.92
C ALA A 49 -15.26 -2.81 -1.94
N MET A 50 -16.36 -3.11 -1.25
CA MET A 50 -16.91 -2.23 -0.22
C MET A 50 -16.07 -2.24 1.05
N VAL A 51 -15.52 -3.38 1.46
CA VAL A 51 -14.53 -3.44 2.56
C VAL A 51 -13.27 -2.65 2.17
N LEU A 52 -12.80 -2.80 0.93
CA LEU A 52 -11.68 -2.00 0.42
C LEU A 52 -12.00 -0.50 0.36
N ALA A 53 -13.24 -0.13 0.04
CA ALA A 53 -13.67 1.27 0.02
C ALA A 53 -13.57 1.92 1.41
N GLU A 54 -13.92 1.18 2.46
CA GLU A 54 -13.80 1.62 3.85
C GLU A 54 -12.35 2.00 4.18
N GLU A 55 -11.39 1.10 3.90
CA GLU A 55 -9.96 1.37 4.11
C GLU A 55 -9.44 2.56 3.29
N VAL A 56 -9.94 2.72 2.06
CA VAL A 56 -9.58 3.85 1.18
C VAL A 56 -10.11 5.17 1.76
N ASP A 57 -11.31 5.16 2.30
CA ASP A 57 -11.91 6.35 2.93
C ASP A 57 -11.23 6.67 4.26
N GLU A 58 -10.86 5.67 5.07
CA GLU A 58 -10.06 5.85 6.30
C GLU A 58 -8.67 6.43 5.99
N LEU A 59 -7.99 5.92 4.97
CA LEU A 59 -6.74 6.49 4.47
C LEU A 59 -6.89 7.96 4.11
N TRP A 60 -7.95 8.31 3.38
CA TRP A 60 -8.22 9.70 3.01
C TRP A 60 -8.45 10.58 4.24
N ASP A 61 -9.20 10.06 5.20
CA ASP A 61 -9.49 10.68 6.47
C ASP A 61 -8.22 11.03 7.26
N GLU A 62 -7.24 10.15 7.27
CA GLU A 62 -5.94 10.39 7.92
C GLU A 62 -5.09 11.43 7.18
N ILE A 63 -5.12 11.41 5.85
CA ILE A 63 -4.41 12.39 5.01
C ILE A 63 -4.98 13.79 5.23
N ARG A 64 -6.31 13.93 5.24
CA ARG A 64 -6.98 15.22 5.48
C ARG A 64 -6.71 15.78 6.87
N ARG A 65 -6.48 14.91 7.85
CA ARG A 65 -6.11 15.28 9.22
C ARG A 65 -4.59 15.50 9.40
N ASN A 66 -3.81 15.41 8.32
CA ASN A 66 -2.35 15.53 8.31
C ASN A 66 -1.64 14.53 9.24
N ARG A 67 -2.23 13.34 9.44
CA ARG A 67 -1.71 12.27 10.30
C ARG A 67 -0.96 11.24 9.45
N VAL A 68 0.17 11.65 8.86
CA VAL A 68 0.91 10.84 7.86
C VAL A 68 1.30 9.45 8.40
N GLY A 69 1.64 9.34 9.68
CA GLY A 69 1.93 8.05 10.30
C GLY A 69 0.72 7.10 10.30
N LEU A 70 -0.47 7.61 10.63
CA LEU A 70 -1.72 6.86 10.61
C LEU A 70 -2.16 6.58 9.17
N ALA A 71 -2.03 7.55 8.26
CA ALA A 71 -2.29 7.32 6.84
C ALA A 71 -1.44 6.18 6.26
N ARG A 72 -0.19 6.00 6.73
CA ARG A 72 0.60 4.83 6.32
C ARG A 72 0.06 3.52 6.90
N ALA A 73 -0.51 3.54 8.10
CA ALA A 73 -1.18 2.37 8.67
C ALA A 73 -2.44 2.02 7.85
N GLU A 74 -3.27 3.00 7.48
CA GLU A 74 -4.43 2.73 6.62
C GLU A 74 -4.03 2.28 5.22
N ALA A 75 -2.94 2.81 4.65
CA ALA A 75 -2.42 2.30 3.39
C ALA A 75 -1.97 0.83 3.48
N VAL A 76 -1.45 0.39 4.64
CA VAL A 76 -1.13 -1.03 4.88
C VAL A 76 -2.42 -1.87 4.86
N GLN A 77 -3.50 -1.39 5.50
CA GLN A 77 -4.81 -2.06 5.47
C GLN A 77 -5.40 -2.11 4.06
N VAL A 78 -5.37 -1.00 3.30
CA VAL A 78 -5.77 -0.95 1.89
C VAL A 78 -5.01 -2.01 1.07
N GLY A 79 -3.70 -2.09 1.25
CA GLY A 79 -2.87 -3.10 0.56
C GLY A 79 -3.31 -4.52 0.88
N ALA A 80 -3.49 -4.83 2.17
CA ALA A 80 -3.86 -6.16 2.63
C ALA A 80 -5.28 -6.57 2.16
N VAL A 81 -6.24 -5.66 2.25
CA VAL A 81 -7.62 -5.88 1.79
C VAL A 81 -7.67 -6.05 0.26
N ALA A 82 -6.85 -5.31 -0.50
CA ALA A 82 -6.71 -5.53 -1.93
C ALA A 82 -6.07 -6.89 -2.28
N LEU A 83 -5.10 -7.37 -1.50
CA LEU A 83 -4.57 -8.73 -1.67
C LEU A 83 -5.60 -9.80 -1.32
N ARG A 84 -6.41 -9.59 -0.26
CA ARG A 84 -7.54 -10.47 0.07
C ARG A 84 -8.56 -10.54 -1.05
N PHE A 85 -8.81 -9.42 -1.75
CA PHE A 85 -9.70 -9.41 -2.91
C PHE A 85 -9.30 -10.44 -3.95
N ILE A 86 -8.01 -10.52 -4.26
CA ILE A 86 -7.48 -11.51 -5.19
C ILE A 86 -7.55 -12.91 -4.57
N ALA A 87 -7.02 -13.07 -3.36
CA ALA A 87 -6.84 -14.37 -2.70
C ALA A 87 -8.16 -15.07 -2.34
N ASP A 88 -9.22 -14.32 -2.03
CA ASP A 88 -10.52 -14.87 -1.62
C ASP A 88 -11.48 -15.07 -2.80
N LEU A 89 -11.38 -14.26 -3.86
CA LEU A 89 -12.34 -14.26 -4.98
C LEU A 89 -11.82 -14.88 -6.28
N TYR A 90 -10.50 -14.99 -6.47
CA TYR A 90 -9.91 -15.43 -7.76
C TYR A 90 -8.99 -16.64 -7.65
N GLU A 91 -8.61 -17.02 -6.44
CA GLU A 91 -7.75 -18.18 -6.19
C GLU A 91 -8.56 -19.28 -5.50
N PHE A 92 -8.65 -20.46 -6.12
CA PHE A 92 -9.47 -21.56 -5.63
C PHE A 92 -8.63 -22.82 -5.43
N GLY A 93 -8.96 -23.62 -4.41
CA GLY A 93 -8.40 -24.97 -4.22
C GLY A 93 -7.02 -25.08 -3.57
N ALA A 94 -6.27 -23.97 -3.44
CA ALA A 94 -5.01 -23.93 -2.69
C ALA A 94 -5.22 -23.52 -1.22
N ALA A 95 -4.23 -23.76 -0.35
CA ALA A 95 -4.25 -23.26 1.02
C ALA A 95 -4.23 -21.72 1.04
N ALA A 96 -4.83 -21.09 2.05
CA ALA A 96 -4.98 -19.62 2.10
C ALA A 96 -3.64 -18.88 1.92
N GLN A 97 -2.57 -19.40 2.52
CA GLN A 97 -1.23 -18.83 2.39
C GLN A 97 -0.70 -18.85 0.95
N ASP A 98 -0.98 -19.90 0.17
CA ASP A 98 -0.54 -19.99 -1.22
C ASP A 98 -1.30 -19.00 -2.11
N ARG A 99 -2.61 -18.85 -1.88
CA ARG A 99 -3.44 -17.85 -2.56
C ARG A 99 -2.93 -16.43 -2.30
N CYS A 100 -2.55 -16.15 -1.06
CA CYS A 100 -1.94 -14.87 -0.68
C CYS A 100 -0.59 -14.64 -1.34
N ARG A 101 0.26 -15.66 -1.47
CA ARG A 101 1.54 -15.54 -2.18
C ARG A 101 1.34 -15.19 -3.66
N VAL A 102 0.34 -15.80 -4.32
CA VAL A 102 -0.01 -15.47 -5.70
C VAL A 102 -0.47 -14.01 -5.81
N ALA A 103 -1.37 -13.57 -4.93
CA ALA A 103 -1.81 -12.18 -4.90
C ALA A 103 -0.65 -11.19 -4.65
N ALA A 104 0.25 -11.50 -3.73
CA ALA A 104 1.41 -10.66 -3.40
C ALA A 104 2.40 -10.59 -4.58
N ALA A 105 2.61 -11.69 -5.32
CA ALA A 105 3.44 -11.67 -6.52
C ALA A 105 2.85 -10.76 -7.60
N GLU A 106 1.53 -10.79 -7.81
CA GLU A 106 0.86 -9.87 -8.75
C GLU A 106 0.95 -8.42 -8.33
N GLN A 107 0.84 -8.14 -7.03
CA GLN A 107 1.09 -6.80 -6.50
C GLN A 107 2.52 -6.35 -6.78
N HIS A 108 3.51 -7.22 -6.56
CA HIS A 108 4.93 -6.89 -6.77
C HIS A 108 5.19 -6.49 -8.24
N ASP A 109 4.69 -7.31 -9.17
CA ASP A 109 4.83 -7.06 -10.61
C ASP A 109 4.13 -5.77 -11.07
N ALA A 110 3.05 -5.37 -10.38
CA ALA A 110 2.29 -4.16 -10.71
C ALA A 110 2.89 -2.84 -10.19
N VAL A 111 3.86 -2.87 -9.26
CA VAL A 111 4.42 -1.64 -8.63
C VAL A 111 4.96 -0.64 -9.65
N ALA A 112 5.65 -1.10 -10.68
CA ALA A 112 6.22 -0.24 -11.72
C ALA A 112 5.16 0.40 -12.64
N ALA A 113 3.93 -0.13 -12.65
CA ALA A 113 2.84 0.31 -13.54
C ALA A 113 1.92 1.37 -12.92
N VAL A 114 1.98 1.59 -11.61
CA VAL A 114 1.11 2.52 -10.88
C VAL A 114 1.84 3.81 -10.50
N GLY A 115 1.09 4.88 -10.17
CA GLY A 115 1.66 6.16 -9.76
C GLY A 115 2.31 6.98 -10.89
N PRO A 116 3.10 8.02 -10.56
CA PRO A 116 3.79 8.84 -11.54
C PRO A 116 4.97 8.08 -12.18
N ARG A 117 5.19 8.31 -13.49
CA ARG A 117 6.28 7.68 -14.25
C ARG A 117 7.61 8.41 -14.01
N GLY A 118 8.67 7.65 -13.72
CA GLY A 118 10.05 8.15 -13.65
C GLY A 118 10.38 9.05 -12.45
N ARG A 119 9.45 9.22 -11.50
CA ARG A 119 9.66 9.97 -10.27
C ARG A 119 8.81 9.41 -9.14
N SER A 120 9.14 9.72 -7.90
CA SER A 120 8.27 9.46 -6.75
C SER A 120 7.08 10.43 -6.67
N VAL A 121 6.07 10.05 -5.90
CA VAL A 121 4.97 10.94 -5.51
C VAL A 121 5.51 12.15 -4.74
N ALA A 122 4.92 13.31 -4.97
CA ALA A 122 5.31 14.58 -4.37
C ALA A 122 4.67 14.81 -2.99
N SER A 123 3.57 14.13 -2.69
CA SER A 123 2.85 14.24 -1.41
C SER A 123 1.94 13.04 -1.17
N SER A 124 1.45 12.89 0.07
CA SER A 124 0.40 11.92 0.40
C SER A 124 -0.90 12.17 -0.38
N HIS A 125 -1.23 13.43 -0.70
CA HIS A 125 -2.41 13.76 -1.50
C HIS A 125 -2.27 13.29 -2.95
N GLU A 126 -1.09 13.48 -3.56
CA GLU A 126 -0.83 12.95 -4.91
C GLU A 126 -0.87 11.42 -4.91
N ALA A 127 -0.21 10.78 -3.93
CA ALA A 127 -0.22 9.33 -3.78
C ALA A 127 -1.65 8.79 -3.63
N PHE A 128 -2.48 9.43 -2.80
CA PHE A 128 -3.89 9.08 -2.67
C PHE A 128 -4.67 9.25 -3.97
N GLY A 129 -4.44 10.33 -4.73
CA GLY A 129 -5.09 10.52 -6.03
C GLY A 129 -4.82 9.38 -7.01
N PHE A 130 -3.59 8.87 -7.05
CA PHE A 130 -3.26 7.67 -7.83
C PHE A 130 -3.94 6.42 -7.27
N LEU A 131 -3.93 6.22 -5.95
CA LEU A 131 -4.55 5.07 -5.30
C LEU A 131 -6.06 5.04 -5.55
N ARG A 132 -6.74 6.18 -5.39
CA ARG A 132 -8.17 6.32 -5.65
C ARG A 132 -8.51 6.01 -7.09
N ARG A 133 -7.68 6.44 -8.05
CA ARG A 133 -7.86 6.11 -9.47
C ARG A 133 -7.79 4.60 -9.72
N GLU A 134 -6.87 3.88 -9.08
CA GLU A 134 -6.80 2.42 -9.21
C GLU A 134 -8.02 1.74 -8.56
N PHE A 135 -8.50 2.27 -7.44
CA PHE A 135 -9.75 1.80 -6.80
C PHE A 135 -10.98 2.07 -7.67
N ASP A 136 -11.10 3.25 -8.26
CA ASP A 136 -12.20 3.58 -9.16
C ASP A 136 -12.18 2.67 -10.41
N ALA A 137 -10.99 2.29 -10.90
CA ALA A 137 -10.85 1.32 -11.98
C ALA A 137 -11.30 -0.09 -11.55
N LEU A 138 -10.98 -0.51 -10.32
CA LEU A 138 -11.49 -1.75 -9.74
C LEU A 138 -13.01 -1.74 -9.66
N TRP A 139 -13.60 -0.67 -9.13
CA TRP A 139 -15.05 -0.54 -9.01
C TRP A 139 -15.74 -0.50 -10.37
N SER A 140 -15.13 0.18 -11.35
CA SER A 140 -15.60 0.17 -12.74
C SER A 140 -15.59 -1.25 -13.31
N ALA A 141 -14.51 -2.01 -13.12
CA ALA A 141 -14.42 -3.37 -13.62
C ALA A 141 -15.51 -4.27 -13.03
N ILE A 142 -15.77 -4.17 -11.72
CA ILE A 142 -16.86 -4.91 -11.06
C ILE A 142 -18.21 -4.52 -11.66
N ARG A 143 -18.48 -3.21 -11.78
CA ARG A 143 -19.76 -2.71 -12.29
C ARG A 143 -20.09 -3.17 -13.71
N PHE A 144 -19.08 -3.37 -14.54
CA PHE A 144 -19.23 -3.73 -15.94
C PHE A 144 -18.85 -5.19 -16.24
N ASP A 145 -18.75 -6.04 -15.21
CA ASP A 145 -18.38 -7.46 -15.33
C ASP A 145 -17.04 -7.68 -16.08
N GLU A 146 -16.11 -6.74 -15.96
CA GLU A 146 -14.75 -6.84 -16.50
C GLU A 146 -13.80 -7.51 -15.48
N PRO A 147 -12.64 -8.00 -15.91
CA PRO A 147 -11.65 -8.59 -14.99
C PRO A 147 -11.17 -7.58 -13.93
N ALA A 148 -11.66 -7.73 -12.70
CA ALA A 148 -11.32 -6.85 -11.57
C ALA A 148 -9.98 -7.20 -10.89
N ARG A 149 -9.50 -8.44 -11.01
CA ARG A 149 -8.24 -8.91 -10.41
C ARG A 149 -7.02 -8.02 -10.74
N PRO A 150 -6.74 -7.64 -12.00
CA PRO A 150 -5.63 -6.74 -12.31
C PRO A 150 -5.76 -5.36 -11.66
N ALA A 151 -6.98 -4.83 -11.51
CA ALA A 151 -7.20 -3.55 -10.85
C ALA A 151 -6.95 -3.65 -9.34
N ALA A 152 -7.37 -4.75 -8.69
CA ALA A 152 -7.07 -5.01 -7.29
C ALA A 152 -5.55 -5.10 -7.03
N ALA A 153 -4.80 -5.78 -7.91
CA ALA A 153 -3.34 -5.83 -7.81
C ALA A 153 -2.71 -4.43 -7.91
N ARG A 154 -3.26 -3.56 -8.76
CA ARG A 154 -2.81 -2.17 -8.89
C ARG A 154 -3.18 -1.30 -7.68
N VAL A 155 -4.31 -1.55 -7.01
CA VAL A 155 -4.62 -0.91 -5.72
C VAL A 155 -3.57 -1.30 -4.68
N ALA A 156 -3.30 -2.60 -4.53
CA ALA A 156 -2.29 -3.10 -3.60
C ALA A 156 -0.88 -2.54 -3.90
N ALA A 157 -0.51 -2.48 -5.19
CA ALA A 157 0.76 -1.91 -5.63
C ALA A 157 0.88 -0.40 -5.33
N MET A 158 -0.20 0.35 -5.50
CA MET A 158 -0.20 1.78 -5.20
C MET A 158 -0.19 2.04 -3.69
N ALA A 159 -0.78 1.15 -2.88
CA ALA A 159 -0.64 1.17 -1.43
C ALA A 159 0.81 0.96 -0.98
N VAL A 160 1.52 -0.04 -1.52
CA VAL A 160 2.96 -0.24 -1.29
C VAL A 160 3.76 1.02 -1.64
N ARG A 161 3.47 1.60 -2.80
CA ARG A 161 4.11 2.84 -3.25
C ARG A 161 3.81 4.02 -2.33
N PHE A 162 2.57 4.16 -1.85
CA PHE A 162 2.19 5.16 -0.86
C PHE A 162 3.05 5.02 0.41
N ILE A 163 3.14 3.81 0.97
CA ILE A 163 3.88 3.53 2.22
C ILE A 163 5.37 3.84 2.06
N ALA A 164 5.95 3.43 0.93
CA ALA A 164 7.38 3.58 0.64
C ALA A 164 7.77 5.04 0.37
N GLU A 165 6.95 5.78 -0.38
CA GLU A 165 7.31 7.11 -0.90
C GLU A 165 6.82 8.28 -0.04
N THR A 166 5.82 8.07 0.83
CA THR A 166 5.34 9.11 1.76
C THR A 166 6.06 9.11 3.12
N ALA A 167 7.05 8.22 3.30
CA ALA A 167 7.91 8.24 4.48
C ALA A 167 8.57 9.63 4.63
N SER A 168 8.50 10.18 5.85
CA SER A 168 8.86 11.55 6.20
C SER A 168 10.00 12.11 5.35
N ALA A 169 9.72 13.19 4.62
CA ALA A 169 10.77 14.04 4.09
C ALA A 169 11.73 14.33 5.24
N ALA A 170 13.03 14.09 5.02
CA ALA A 170 14.05 14.60 5.93
C ALA A 170 13.73 16.09 6.18
N PRO A 171 13.86 16.59 7.43
CA PRO A 171 13.59 17.99 7.72
C PRO A 171 14.35 18.83 6.69
N ARG A 172 13.65 19.74 6.01
CA ARG A 172 14.29 20.68 5.09
C ARG A 172 15.42 21.32 5.87
N SER A 173 16.66 21.13 5.43
CA SER A 173 17.79 21.88 5.97
C SER A 173 17.43 23.35 5.80
N GLU A 174 17.13 24.03 6.91
CA GLU A 174 17.05 25.48 6.91
C GLU A 174 18.42 25.94 6.39
N VAL A 175 18.41 26.51 5.18
CA VAL A 175 19.55 27.25 4.67
C VAL A 175 19.71 28.42 5.62
N ALA A 176 20.64 28.30 6.56
CA ALA A 176 21.07 29.39 7.40
C ALA A 176 21.53 30.51 6.47
N ALA A 177 20.72 31.56 6.37
CA ALA A 177 21.16 32.82 5.82
C ALA A 177 22.26 33.36 6.77
N GLN A 178 23.49 33.39 6.28
CA GLN A 178 24.56 34.23 6.79
C GLN A 178 24.76 35.39 5.82
#